data_AF-A0A7X7R2H1-F1
#
_entry.id   AF-A0A7X7R2H1-F1
#
_cell.length_a   1.000
_cell.length_b   1.000
_cell.length_c   1.000
_cell.angle_alpha   90.00
_cell.angle_beta   90.00
_cell.angle_gamma   90.00
#
_symmetry.space_group_name_H-M   'P 1'
#
loop_
_entity.id
_entity.type
_entity.pdbx_description
1 polymer ?
#
loop_
_entity_poly.entity_id
_entity_poly.type
_entity_poly.pdbx_seq_one_letter_code
_entity_poly.pdbx_strand_id
1 'polypeptide(L)'
;MNRLLLTLLVLFISDFAIGQVPILFNESKRENFEVKMTNGGDASQQLANWMIKEMSLGMHHQPGNRSYIFAFEQSIRLTRENNKLLATVELSKFLTEGFNSFKGFDMTEALIPAKVQIFGKYVASPSKQISVQSNLVPLNPEKTKFSFEIPDTLTGQQLKFIVNDKKFIFDQTNRSRFNERIRLINEYYDADAQLISMIRDLHQIDPDDAELVFKNDETIKQMQGFMMDLDRKNFDRKLNLEFNDPVELKRRMRETSNRLQQKSDRIAETIAHLHEIWFERGLSLRRLGNRSAAREMFNRSLDVNNQFAPAVYQLALLELEEGYTNESAKLLTGLFRLPYIDSETKNMSIELAYELMSFQIKEADALILQYKYQDAIAILNSTSSFCNSIREVICDDRIYRSL
;
A
#
# COMPACT_ATOMS: atom_id res chain seq x y z
N MET A 1 15.33 -68.59 -66.80
CA MET A 1 14.56 -67.36 -67.05
C MET A 1 15.01 -66.30 -66.07
N ASN A 2 15.22 -65.09 -66.59
CA ASN A 2 15.83 -63.91 -66.00
C ASN A 2 15.47 -63.51 -64.56
N ARG A 3 16.49 -62.96 -63.88
CA ARG A 3 16.56 -61.73 -63.05
C ARG A 3 15.60 -61.59 -61.85
N LEU A 4 16.17 -61.38 -60.65
CA LEU A 4 16.43 -60.02 -60.16
C LEU A 4 17.40 -60.03 -58.95
N LEU A 5 18.40 -59.15 -59.03
CA LEU A 5 19.26 -58.68 -57.95
C LEU A 5 18.43 -57.97 -56.87
N LEU A 6 18.79 -58.14 -55.59
CA LEU A 6 18.80 -57.03 -54.65
C LEU A 6 19.91 -57.23 -53.59
N THR A 7 20.88 -56.35 -53.62
CA THR A 7 22.05 -56.25 -52.74
C THR A 7 21.81 -55.24 -51.60
N LEU A 8 22.30 -55.60 -50.41
CA LEU A 8 22.91 -54.76 -49.36
C LEU A 8 22.11 -53.60 -48.71
N LEU A 9 21.91 -53.67 -47.38
CA LEU A 9 22.54 -52.75 -46.40
C LEU A 9 22.24 -53.24 -44.96
N VAL A 10 23.24 -53.79 -44.27
CA VAL A 10 23.18 -53.98 -42.80
C VAL A 10 24.06 -52.89 -42.19
N LEU A 11 23.41 -51.86 -41.67
CA LEU A 11 24.03 -50.83 -40.84
C LEU A 11 24.42 -51.46 -39.51
N PHE A 12 25.72 -51.60 -39.26
CA PHE A 12 26.27 -51.74 -37.92
C PHE A 12 26.01 -50.44 -37.16
N ILE A 13 24.89 -50.38 -36.43
CA ILE A 13 24.75 -49.42 -35.33
C ILE A 13 25.57 -50.01 -34.19
N SER A 14 26.78 -49.51 -33.98
CA SER A 14 27.52 -49.74 -32.76
C SER A 14 26.71 -49.14 -31.62
N ASP A 15 26.05 -49.98 -30.82
CA ASP A 15 25.54 -49.60 -29.53
C ASP A 15 26.72 -49.07 -28.70
N PHE A 16 26.84 -47.75 -28.62
CA PHE A 16 27.57 -47.13 -27.53
C PHE A 16 26.79 -47.44 -26.26
N ALA A 17 27.11 -48.56 -25.62
CA ALA A 17 26.74 -48.84 -24.26
C ALA A 17 27.30 -47.69 -23.40
N ILE A 18 26.44 -46.72 -23.06
CA ILE A 18 26.72 -45.74 -22.02
C ILE A 18 26.77 -46.55 -20.72
N GLY A 19 27.98 -46.98 -20.35
CA GLY A 19 28.21 -47.82 -19.17
C GLY A 19 27.64 -47.17 -17.93
N GLN A 20 26.83 -47.91 -17.16
CA GLN A 20 26.39 -47.49 -15.84
C GLN A 20 27.63 -47.36 -14.93
N VAL A 21 27.86 -46.16 -14.41
CA VAL A 21 28.96 -45.90 -13.49
C VAL A 21 28.76 -46.72 -12.20
N PRO A 22 29.72 -47.61 -11.83
CA PRO A 22 29.58 -48.45 -10.65
C PRO A 22 29.57 -47.60 -9.37
N ILE A 23 28.50 -47.73 -8.59
CA ILE A 23 28.36 -47.12 -7.26
C ILE A 23 28.99 -48.06 -6.24
N LEU A 24 30.03 -47.59 -5.56
CA LEU A 24 30.76 -48.37 -4.55
C LEU A 24 30.17 -48.19 -3.16
N PHE A 25 29.61 -47.01 -2.88
CA PHE A 25 29.00 -46.67 -1.59
C PHE A 25 27.97 -45.56 -1.77
N ASN A 26 26.86 -45.65 -1.05
CA ASN A 26 25.83 -44.63 -0.98
C ASN A 26 25.24 -44.59 0.43
N GLU A 27 25.16 -43.41 1.03
CA GLU A 27 24.59 -43.21 2.37
C GLU A 27 23.87 -41.87 2.40
N SER A 28 22.71 -41.83 3.04
CA SER A 28 22.06 -40.56 3.39
C SER A 28 21.63 -40.59 4.84
N LYS A 29 21.91 -39.49 5.56
CA LYS A 29 21.55 -39.32 6.97
C LYS A 29 21.22 -37.87 7.29
N ARG A 30 20.41 -37.68 8.33
CA ARG A 30 20.18 -36.38 8.95
C ARG A 30 21.29 -36.10 9.97
N GLU A 31 21.85 -34.90 9.89
CA GLU A 31 22.88 -34.41 10.80
C GLU A 31 22.36 -33.17 11.52
N ASN A 32 22.78 -32.98 12.78
CA ASN A 32 22.41 -31.85 13.61
C ASN A 32 23.68 -31.11 14.04
N PHE A 33 23.67 -29.79 13.93
CA PHE A 33 24.75 -28.94 14.42
C PHE A 33 24.21 -27.95 15.45
N GLU A 34 24.69 -28.03 16.68
CA GLU A 34 24.32 -27.11 17.76
C GLU A 34 25.20 -25.85 17.68
N VAL A 35 24.55 -24.70 17.56
CA VAL A 35 25.17 -23.39 17.71
C VAL A 35 24.80 -22.85 19.08
N LYS A 36 25.79 -22.70 19.94
CA LYS A 36 25.64 -22.15 21.29
C LYS A 36 26.66 -21.07 21.57
N MET A 37 26.32 -20.22 22.53
CA MET A 37 27.26 -19.21 23.00
C MET A 37 28.45 -19.84 23.71
N THR A 38 29.66 -19.38 23.39
CA THR A 38 30.90 -19.79 24.05
C THR A 38 31.72 -18.57 24.47
N ASN A 39 32.51 -18.71 25.54
CA ASN A 39 33.43 -17.67 26.00
C ASN A 39 34.68 -17.68 25.11
N GLY A 40 34.85 -16.65 24.28
CA GLY A 40 35.92 -16.56 23.29
C GLY A 40 35.56 -17.23 21.96
N GLY A 41 36.55 -17.46 21.11
CA GLY A 41 36.38 -18.05 19.78
C GLY A 41 36.85 -17.16 18.63
N ASP A 42 36.90 -17.74 17.44
CA ASP A 42 37.26 -17.02 16.21
C ASP A 42 36.15 -16.03 15.81
N ALA A 43 36.40 -15.25 14.75
CA ALA A 43 35.43 -14.25 14.27
C ALA A 43 34.06 -14.87 13.92
N SER A 44 34.04 -16.12 13.46
CA SER A 44 32.81 -16.86 13.15
C SER A 44 32.01 -17.15 14.41
N GLN A 45 32.65 -17.66 15.46
CA GLN A 45 32.00 -17.88 16.76
C GLN A 45 31.53 -16.57 17.41
N GLN A 46 32.30 -15.50 17.30
CA GLN A 46 31.90 -14.18 17.82
C GLN A 46 30.62 -13.66 17.13
N LEU A 47 30.51 -13.88 15.81
CA LEU A 47 29.31 -13.49 15.08
C LEU A 47 28.10 -14.37 15.45
N ALA A 48 28.29 -15.68 15.63
CA ALA A 48 27.24 -16.56 16.12
C ALA A 48 26.74 -16.15 17.52
N ASN A 49 27.66 -15.84 18.44
CA ASN A 49 27.35 -15.32 19.77
C ASN A 49 26.53 -14.02 19.69
N TRP A 50 26.90 -13.12 18.79
CA TRP A 50 26.18 -11.86 18.58
C TRP A 50 24.76 -12.10 18.05
N MET A 51 24.56 -12.95 17.04
CA MET A 51 23.22 -13.25 16.52
C MET A 51 22.30 -13.83 17.60
N ILE A 52 22.81 -14.78 18.39
CA ILE A 52 22.06 -15.36 19.52
C ILE A 52 21.66 -14.28 20.52
N LYS A 53 22.59 -13.36 20.86
CA LYS A 53 22.34 -12.25 21.79
C LYS A 53 21.31 -11.25 21.25
N GLU A 54 21.33 -10.95 19.96
CA GLU A 54 20.36 -10.03 19.35
C GLU A 54 18.95 -10.62 19.31
N MET A 55 18.81 -11.88 18.86
CA MET A 55 17.53 -12.58 18.93
C MET A 55 16.95 -12.55 20.34
N SER A 56 17.86 -12.62 21.31
CA SER A 56 17.60 -12.63 22.73
C SER A 56 16.90 -11.38 23.26
N LEU A 57 17.24 -10.22 22.70
CA LEU A 57 16.66 -8.93 23.07
C LEU A 57 15.22 -8.77 22.58
N GLY A 58 14.85 -9.49 21.52
CA GLY A 58 13.50 -9.47 20.96
C GLY A 58 12.48 -10.33 21.70
N MET A 59 12.88 -11.06 22.73
CA MET A 59 12.00 -11.95 23.49
C MET A 59 12.00 -11.54 24.97
N HIS A 60 10.81 -11.49 25.60
CA HIS A 60 10.63 -11.15 27.01
C HIS A 60 11.15 -12.23 27.99
N HIS A 61 12.18 -13.02 27.63
CA HIS A 61 12.65 -14.16 28.43
C HIS A 61 14.12 -14.00 28.83
N GLN A 62 14.41 -14.45 30.06
CA GLN A 62 15.73 -14.37 30.68
C GLN A 62 16.80 -15.14 29.89
N PRO A 63 18.08 -14.75 29.98
CA PRO A 63 19.19 -15.29 29.21
C PRO A 63 19.70 -16.66 29.71
N GLY A 64 18.83 -17.67 29.77
CA GLY A 64 19.22 -19.06 30.05
C GLY A 64 19.42 -19.87 28.78
N ASN A 65 20.61 -20.48 28.61
CA ASN A 65 21.03 -21.41 27.55
C ASN A 65 20.34 -21.24 26.17
N ARG A 66 20.72 -20.18 25.48
CA ARG A 66 20.24 -19.90 24.12
C ARG A 66 21.17 -20.59 23.12
N SER A 67 20.80 -21.82 22.74
CA SER A 67 21.36 -22.51 21.58
C SER A 67 20.27 -22.77 20.56
N TYR A 68 20.66 -22.85 19.30
CA TYR A 68 19.81 -23.34 18.24
C TYR A 68 20.52 -24.45 17.50
N ILE A 69 19.74 -25.37 16.96
CA ILE A 69 20.24 -26.44 16.10
C ILE A 69 19.92 -26.04 14.68
N PHE A 70 20.88 -26.17 13.77
CA PHE A 70 20.53 -26.32 12.36
C PHE A 70 20.76 -27.77 11.94
N ALA A 71 19.70 -28.37 11.39
CA ALA A 71 19.71 -29.73 10.89
C ALA A 71 19.73 -29.72 9.36
N PHE A 72 20.34 -30.74 8.77
CA PHE A 72 20.42 -30.91 7.32
C PHE A 72 20.53 -32.39 6.93
N GLU A 73 20.19 -32.71 5.69
CA GLU A 73 20.46 -34.03 5.11
C GLU A 73 21.86 -34.02 4.48
N GLN A 74 22.67 -35.01 4.84
CA GLN A 74 23.93 -35.33 4.18
C GLN A 74 23.73 -36.58 3.33
N SER A 75 24.04 -36.50 2.04
CA SER A 75 24.12 -37.63 1.13
C SER A 75 25.55 -37.80 0.62
N ILE A 76 26.07 -39.04 0.66
CA ILE A 76 27.39 -39.40 0.19
C ILE A 76 27.24 -40.44 -0.90
N ARG A 77 27.87 -40.22 -2.05
CA ARG A 77 27.97 -41.20 -3.13
C ARG A 77 29.42 -41.37 -3.56
N LEU A 78 29.89 -42.61 -3.59
CA LEU A 78 31.21 -42.98 -4.09
C LEU A 78 31.07 -43.74 -5.40
N THR A 79 31.68 -43.24 -6.47
CA THR A 79 31.74 -43.91 -7.77
C THR A 79 33.18 -44.18 -8.18
N ARG A 80 33.34 -45.12 -9.12
CA ARG A 80 34.61 -45.42 -9.79
C ARG A 80 34.46 -45.12 -11.27
N GLU A 81 35.28 -44.19 -11.77
CA GLU A 81 35.23 -43.69 -13.14
C GLU A 81 36.66 -43.56 -13.68
N ASN A 82 36.98 -44.20 -14.82
CA ASN A 82 38.27 -44.02 -15.52
C ASN A 82 39.52 -44.10 -14.61
N ASN A 83 39.62 -45.14 -13.76
CA ASN A 83 40.71 -45.36 -12.81
C ASN A 83 40.84 -44.28 -11.70
N LYS A 84 39.74 -43.59 -11.40
CA LYS A 84 39.61 -42.62 -10.32
C LYS A 84 38.46 -43.01 -9.40
N LEU A 85 38.60 -42.68 -8.13
CA LEU A 85 37.52 -42.73 -7.15
C LEU A 85 36.98 -41.32 -6.97
N LEU A 86 35.66 -41.18 -7.14
CA LEU A 86 34.95 -39.92 -7.00
C LEU A 86 33.96 -40.01 -5.86
N ALA A 87 34.24 -39.32 -4.75
CA ALA A 87 33.28 -39.13 -3.68
C ALA A 87 32.54 -37.81 -3.88
N THR A 88 31.22 -37.90 -3.99
CA THR A 88 30.31 -36.78 -3.96
C THR A 88 29.68 -36.68 -2.58
N VAL A 89 29.73 -35.52 -1.96
CA VAL A 89 28.98 -35.20 -0.74
C VAL A 89 27.98 -34.09 -1.06
N GLU A 90 26.73 -34.27 -0.68
CA GLU A 90 25.66 -33.29 -0.85
C GLU A 90 25.05 -32.95 0.50
N LEU A 91 24.92 -31.65 0.78
CA LEU A 91 24.17 -31.13 1.93
C LEU A 91 22.91 -30.44 1.41
N SER A 92 21.75 -30.76 1.98
CA SER A 92 20.46 -30.20 1.55
C SER A 92 19.44 -30.14 2.69
N LYS A 93 18.29 -29.52 2.42
CA LYS A 93 17.14 -29.43 3.35
C LYS A 93 17.52 -28.89 4.72
N PHE A 94 18.22 -27.75 4.72
CA PHE A 94 18.56 -27.08 5.97
C PHE A 94 17.30 -26.56 6.66
N LEU A 95 17.21 -26.78 7.96
CA LEU A 95 16.17 -26.26 8.84
C LEU A 95 16.77 -25.90 10.19
N THR A 96 16.12 -25.03 10.96
CA THR A 96 16.54 -24.74 12.33
C THR A 96 15.53 -25.24 13.35
N GLU A 97 16.00 -25.60 14.53
CA GLU A 97 15.21 -26.04 15.68
C GLU A 97 15.67 -25.32 16.95
N GLY A 98 14.79 -25.23 17.94
CA GLY A 98 15.08 -24.60 19.22
C GLY A 98 14.95 -23.08 19.17
N PHE A 99 15.99 -22.35 19.59
CA PHE A 99 15.97 -20.89 19.67
C PHE A 99 16.14 -20.24 18.29
N ASN A 100 15.10 -20.29 17.46
CA ASN A 100 15.14 -19.89 16.05
C ASN A 100 14.08 -18.84 15.63
N SER A 101 13.46 -18.17 16.59
CA SER A 101 12.43 -17.15 16.32
C SER A 101 12.80 -15.78 16.89
N PHE A 102 12.32 -14.72 16.25
CA PHE A 102 12.41 -13.35 16.75
C PHE A 102 11.04 -12.68 16.64
N LYS A 103 10.51 -12.20 17.78
CA LYS A 103 9.15 -11.63 17.88
C LYS A 103 8.09 -12.47 17.16
N GLY A 104 8.15 -13.79 17.33
CA GLY A 104 7.21 -14.74 16.72
C GLY A 104 7.50 -15.13 15.27
N PHE A 105 8.50 -14.55 14.60
CA PHE A 105 8.85 -14.91 13.22
C PHE A 105 10.04 -15.85 13.12
N ASP A 106 10.00 -16.77 12.16
CA ASP A 106 11.09 -17.69 11.84
C ASP A 106 12.34 -16.93 11.33
N MET A 107 13.51 -17.35 11.85
CA MET A 107 14.84 -16.83 11.52
C MET A 107 15.72 -17.85 10.78
N THR A 108 15.17 -18.98 10.32
CA THR A 108 15.92 -20.11 9.74
C THR A 108 16.91 -19.65 8.67
N GLU A 109 16.47 -18.88 7.67
CA GLU A 109 17.32 -18.42 6.57
C GLU A 109 18.48 -17.52 7.03
N ALA A 110 18.29 -16.75 8.09
CA ALA A 110 19.30 -15.86 8.66
C ALA A 110 20.33 -16.61 9.51
N LEU A 111 19.94 -17.74 10.12
CA LEU A 111 20.73 -18.50 11.09
C LEU A 111 21.58 -19.61 10.47
N ILE A 112 21.37 -19.96 9.20
CA ILE A 112 22.19 -20.93 8.49
C ILE A 112 23.56 -20.32 8.15
N PRO A 113 24.70 -21.01 8.41
CA PRO A 113 26.05 -20.51 8.12
C PRO A 113 26.23 -20.06 6.67
N ALA A 114 27.12 -19.10 6.41
CA ALA A 114 27.39 -18.61 5.06
C ALA A 114 28.27 -19.56 4.25
N LYS A 115 29.20 -20.26 4.89
CA LYS A 115 30.15 -21.14 4.22
C LYS A 115 30.37 -22.43 5.00
N VAL A 116 30.81 -23.46 4.29
CA VAL A 116 31.18 -24.74 4.88
C VAL A 116 32.44 -25.30 4.23
N GLN A 117 33.23 -26.00 5.03
CA GLN A 117 34.35 -26.82 4.57
C GLN A 117 34.14 -28.26 5.05
N ILE A 118 34.36 -29.22 4.17
CA ILE A 118 34.19 -30.64 4.44
C ILE A 118 35.55 -31.31 4.59
N PHE A 119 35.72 -32.10 5.64
CA PHE A 119 36.87 -32.96 5.87
C PHE A 119 36.42 -34.41 5.77
N GLY A 120 36.92 -35.11 4.76
CA GLY A 120 36.54 -36.48 4.46
C GLY A 120 37.73 -37.43 4.41
N LYS A 121 37.43 -38.72 4.37
CA LYS A 121 38.43 -39.75 4.09
C LYS A 121 37.84 -40.89 3.28
N TYR A 122 38.65 -41.38 2.34
CA TYR A 122 38.45 -42.68 1.70
C TYR A 122 38.97 -43.77 2.62
N VAL A 123 38.21 -44.84 2.81
CA VAL A 123 38.57 -45.96 3.68
C VAL A 123 38.38 -47.27 2.92
N ALA A 124 39.46 -48.03 2.76
CA ALA A 124 39.44 -49.41 2.25
C ALA A 124 39.63 -50.44 3.37
N SER A 125 40.46 -50.10 4.37
CA SER A 125 40.67 -50.84 5.62
C SER A 125 41.14 -49.87 6.71
N PRO A 126 41.19 -50.25 8.00
CA PRO A 126 41.69 -49.38 9.07
C PRO A 126 43.11 -48.83 8.84
N SER A 127 43.95 -49.56 8.10
CA SER A 127 45.33 -49.18 7.76
C SER A 127 45.49 -48.51 6.39
N LYS A 128 44.46 -48.54 5.53
CA LYS A 128 44.46 -47.92 4.19
C LYS A 128 43.36 -46.87 4.10
N GLN A 129 43.72 -45.64 4.42
CA GLN A 129 42.84 -44.47 4.35
C GLN A 129 43.55 -43.26 3.72
N ILE A 130 42.80 -42.44 2.97
CA ILE A 130 43.29 -41.20 2.35
C ILE A 130 42.37 -40.06 2.78
N SER A 131 42.91 -39.07 3.50
CA SER A 131 42.18 -37.88 3.91
C SER A 131 42.13 -36.86 2.78
N VAL A 132 40.99 -36.21 2.64
CA VAL A 132 40.75 -35.12 1.68
C VAL A 132 39.99 -34.00 2.38
N GLN A 133 40.16 -32.77 1.89
CA GLN A 133 39.41 -31.62 2.38
C GLN A 133 38.94 -30.77 1.21
N SER A 134 37.78 -30.14 1.37
CA SER A 134 37.30 -29.18 0.36
C SER A 134 37.96 -27.82 0.61
N ASN A 135 37.86 -26.94 -0.39
CA ASN A 135 37.95 -25.51 -0.12
C ASN A 135 36.75 -25.05 0.72
N LEU A 136 36.85 -23.86 1.30
CA LEU A 136 35.72 -23.20 1.92
C LEU A 136 34.76 -22.72 0.81
N VAL A 137 33.53 -23.22 0.80
CA VAL A 137 32.54 -22.94 -0.26
C VAL A 137 31.31 -22.25 0.34
N PRO A 138 30.68 -21.28 -0.37
CA PRO A 138 29.37 -20.74 0.02
C PRO A 138 28.34 -21.85 0.20
N LEU A 139 27.59 -21.78 1.30
CA LEU A 139 26.54 -22.73 1.61
C LEU A 139 25.22 -22.24 0.99
N ASN A 140 24.67 -23.06 0.08
CA ASN A 140 23.29 -22.93 -0.38
C ASN A 140 22.40 -23.88 0.44
N PRO A 141 21.42 -23.36 1.21
CA PRO A 141 20.48 -24.15 2.00
C PRO A 141 19.66 -25.19 1.21
N GLU A 142 19.40 -24.93 -0.07
CA GLU A 142 18.66 -25.88 -0.91
C GLU A 142 19.53 -27.10 -1.23
N LYS A 143 20.76 -26.85 -1.71
CA LYS A 143 21.68 -27.89 -2.15
C LYS A 143 23.10 -27.36 -2.29
N THR A 144 24.03 -27.94 -1.54
CA THR A 144 25.48 -27.69 -1.67
C THR A 144 26.21 -28.99 -1.94
N LYS A 145 26.99 -29.06 -3.03
CA LYS A 145 27.67 -30.28 -3.48
C LYS A 145 29.19 -30.13 -3.42
N PHE A 146 29.86 -31.18 -2.96
CA PHE A 146 31.31 -31.32 -2.90
C PHE A 146 31.71 -32.55 -3.70
N SER A 147 32.83 -32.45 -4.41
CA SER A 147 33.43 -33.56 -5.14
C SER A 147 34.88 -33.70 -4.72
N PHE A 148 35.27 -34.91 -4.38
CA PHE A 148 36.64 -35.28 -4.07
C PHE A 148 37.07 -36.33 -5.07
N GLU A 149 38.23 -36.15 -5.67
CA GLU A 149 38.75 -37.10 -6.65
C GLU A 149 40.14 -37.55 -6.23
N ILE A 150 40.36 -38.87 -6.25
CA ILE A 150 41.69 -39.45 -6.04
C ILE A 150 41.94 -40.53 -7.10
N PRO A 151 43.22 -40.81 -7.44
CA PRO A 151 43.57 -41.99 -8.20
C PRO A 151 43.07 -43.27 -7.50
N ASP A 152 42.60 -44.26 -8.27
CA ASP A 152 42.12 -45.55 -7.74
C ASP A 152 43.28 -46.46 -7.35
N THR A 153 43.99 -46.08 -6.28
CA THR A 153 45.12 -46.82 -5.71
C THR A 153 44.70 -47.65 -4.49
N LEU A 154 43.46 -47.51 -4.04
CA LEU A 154 42.93 -48.18 -2.85
C LEU A 154 42.35 -49.55 -3.23
N THR A 155 43.11 -50.60 -2.93
CA THR A 155 42.68 -51.99 -3.11
C THR A 155 41.96 -52.52 -1.87
N GLY A 156 40.65 -52.81 -1.99
CA GLY A 156 39.81 -53.40 -0.94
C GLY A 156 38.40 -53.75 -1.42
N GLN A 157 37.75 -54.73 -0.78
CA GLN A 157 36.41 -55.22 -1.18
C GLN A 157 35.25 -54.29 -0.76
N GLN A 158 35.44 -53.39 0.22
CA GLN A 158 34.40 -52.47 0.73
C GLN A 158 34.95 -51.05 0.88
N LEU A 159 35.09 -50.34 -0.24
CA LEU A 159 35.47 -48.94 -0.25
C LEU A 159 34.32 -48.07 0.26
N LYS A 160 34.61 -47.19 1.23
CA LYS A 160 33.65 -46.19 1.74
C LYS A 160 34.28 -44.81 1.74
N PHE A 161 33.43 -43.79 1.68
CA PHE A 161 33.82 -42.41 1.96
C PHE A 161 33.14 -41.95 3.24
N ILE A 162 33.92 -41.42 4.18
CA ILE A 162 33.43 -40.95 5.48
C ILE A 162 33.70 -39.45 5.58
N VAL A 163 32.69 -38.66 5.90
CA VAL A 163 32.87 -37.27 6.33
C VAL A 163 33.20 -37.28 7.82
N ASN A 164 34.43 -36.90 8.17
CA ASN A 164 34.92 -36.92 9.55
C ASN A 164 34.54 -35.65 10.32
N ASP A 165 34.58 -34.51 9.65
CA ASP A 165 34.30 -33.20 10.26
C ASP A 165 33.78 -32.21 9.23
N LYS A 166 33.10 -31.16 9.71
CA LYS A 166 32.55 -30.06 8.92
C LYS A 166 32.79 -28.75 9.65
N LYS A 167 33.49 -27.82 9.00
CA LYS A 167 33.68 -26.48 9.54
C LYS A 167 32.67 -25.53 8.92
N PHE A 168 31.69 -25.11 9.70
CA PHE A 168 30.74 -24.07 9.32
C PHE A 168 31.27 -22.69 9.72
N ILE A 169 31.13 -21.72 8.81
CA ILE A 169 31.62 -20.36 9.01
C ILE A 169 30.47 -19.37 8.91
N PHE A 170 30.35 -18.56 9.96
CA PHE A 170 29.56 -17.35 9.98
C PHE A 170 30.46 -16.17 9.58
N ASP A 171 29.99 -15.36 8.64
CA ASP A 171 30.73 -14.18 8.17
C ASP A 171 29.79 -12.99 7.91
N GLN A 172 30.30 -11.95 7.26
CA GLN A 172 29.54 -10.74 6.97
C GLN A 172 28.23 -11.01 6.21
N THR A 173 28.14 -12.07 5.40
CA THR A 173 26.90 -12.46 4.72
C THR A 173 25.83 -12.88 5.72
N ASN A 174 26.18 -13.58 6.81
CA ASN A 174 25.25 -13.86 7.91
C ASN A 174 24.78 -12.59 8.58
N ARG A 175 25.71 -11.67 8.89
CA ARG A 175 25.38 -10.41 9.55
C ARG A 175 24.37 -9.58 8.75
N SER A 176 24.58 -9.46 7.44
CA SER A 176 23.67 -8.72 6.56
C SER A 176 22.28 -9.38 6.51
N ARG A 177 22.19 -10.68 6.22
CA ARG A 177 20.91 -11.41 6.17
C ARG A 177 20.14 -11.33 7.49
N PHE A 178 20.85 -11.47 8.62
CA PHE A 178 20.27 -11.37 9.95
C PHE A 178 19.72 -9.97 10.23
N ASN A 179 20.50 -8.92 9.98
CA ASN A 179 20.06 -7.54 10.16
C ASN A 179 18.86 -7.19 9.27
N GLU A 180 18.89 -7.62 8.01
CA GLU A 180 17.78 -7.42 7.08
C GLU A 180 16.50 -8.10 7.57
N ARG A 181 16.60 -9.34 8.09
CA ARG A 181 15.47 -10.07 8.64
C ARG A 181 14.90 -9.39 9.89
N ILE A 182 15.76 -8.99 10.84
CA ILE A 182 15.34 -8.26 12.04
C ILE A 182 14.68 -6.93 11.70
N ARG A 183 15.28 -6.16 10.78
CA ARG A 183 14.72 -4.89 10.30
C ARG A 183 13.32 -5.09 9.72
N LEU A 184 13.15 -6.08 8.85
CA LEU A 184 11.86 -6.40 8.25
C LEU A 184 10.79 -6.73 9.30
N ILE A 185 11.14 -7.53 10.32
CA ILE A 185 10.22 -7.88 11.41
C ILE A 185 9.87 -6.64 12.24
N ASN A 186 10.84 -5.78 12.55
CA ASN A 186 10.58 -4.54 13.29
C ASN A 186 9.69 -3.58 12.47
N GLU A 187 9.97 -3.40 11.18
CA GLU A 187 9.15 -2.57 10.29
C GLU A 187 7.69 -3.05 10.20
N TYR A 188 7.44 -4.36 10.34
CA TYR A 188 6.09 -4.92 10.42
C TYR A 188 5.35 -4.49 11.70
N TYR A 189 6.01 -4.53 12.86
CA TYR A 189 5.41 -4.06 14.11
C TYR A 189 5.25 -2.53 14.15
N ASP A 190 6.21 -1.80 13.57
CA ASP A 190 6.12 -0.34 13.46
C ASP A 190 4.97 0.08 12.52
N ALA A 191 4.71 -0.71 11.47
CA ALA A 191 3.58 -0.50 10.59
C ALA A 191 2.24 -0.69 11.30
N ASP A 192 2.09 -1.69 12.16
CA ASP A 192 0.87 -1.86 12.97
C ASP A 192 0.66 -0.68 13.92
N ALA A 193 1.71 -0.19 14.58
CA ALA A 193 1.62 0.98 15.45
C ALA A 193 1.18 2.24 14.68
N GLN A 194 1.73 2.48 13.49
CA GLN A 194 1.34 3.59 12.62
C GLN A 194 -0.10 3.45 12.14
N LEU A 195 -0.50 2.23 11.73
CA LEU A 195 -1.85 1.92 11.29
C LEU A 195 -2.87 2.14 12.43
N ILE A 196 -2.54 1.78 13.67
CA ILE A 196 -3.39 2.06 14.85
C ILE A 196 -3.57 3.56 15.06
N SER A 197 -2.50 4.36 14.90
CA SER A 197 -2.62 5.82 14.98
C SER A 197 -3.53 6.35 13.88
N MET A 198 -3.32 5.93 12.63
CA MET A 198 -4.15 6.33 11.50
C MET A 198 -5.62 5.94 11.69
N ILE A 199 -5.92 4.77 12.23
CA ILE A 199 -7.29 4.34 12.52
C ILE A 199 -7.97 5.25 13.55
N ARG A 200 -7.21 5.74 14.54
CA ARG A 200 -7.71 6.70 15.53
C ARG A 200 -8.06 8.02 14.85
N ASP A 201 -7.19 8.52 13.99
CA ASP A 201 -7.41 9.77 13.27
C ASP A 201 -8.58 9.65 12.29
N LEU A 202 -8.66 8.52 11.58
CA LEU A 202 -9.78 8.19 10.69
C LEU A 202 -11.12 8.20 11.43
N HIS A 203 -11.15 7.79 12.70
CA HIS A 203 -12.37 7.80 13.50
C HIS A 203 -12.86 9.22 13.82
N GLN A 204 -11.95 10.20 13.94
CA GLN A 204 -12.27 11.60 14.23
C GLN A 204 -12.78 12.37 13.02
N ILE A 205 -12.59 11.85 11.80
CA ILE A 205 -13.05 12.51 10.57
C ILE A 205 -14.57 12.39 10.49
N ASP A 206 -15.28 13.50 10.56
CA ASP A 206 -16.68 13.58 10.17
C ASP A 206 -16.78 13.82 8.66
N PRO A 207 -17.28 12.84 7.87
CA PRO A 207 -17.37 13.02 6.42
C PRO A 207 -18.44 14.02 6.00
N ASP A 208 -19.39 14.34 6.89
CA ASP A 208 -20.56 15.18 6.58
C ASP A 208 -20.36 16.63 7.10
N ASP A 209 -19.21 16.93 7.72
CA ASP A 209 -18.87 18.28 8.18
C ASP A 209 -18.49 19.19 7.00
N ALA A 210 -19.49 19.92 6.51
CA ALA A 210 -19.35 20.90 5.44
C ALA A 210 -18.25 21.95 5.69
N GLU A 211 -17.94 22.32 6.94
CA GLU A 211 -16.89 23.31 7.23
C GLU A 211 -15.49 22.75 6.97
N LEU A 212 -15.29 21.45 7.21
CA LEU A 212 -14.00 20.79 7.11
C LEU A 212 -13.87 19.84 5.91
N VAL A 213 -14.90 19.71 5.08
CA VAL A 213 -15.01 18.66 4.06
C VAL A 213 -13.80 18.58 3.12
N PHE A 214 -13.25 19.71 2.66
CA PHE A 214 -12.06 19.73 1.79
C PHE A 214 -10.78 19.33 2.53
N LYS A 215 -10.63 19.73 3.79
CA LYS A 215 -9.52 19.30 4.65
C LYS A 215 -9.60 17.80 4.95
N ASN A 216 -10.82 17.31 5.16
CA ASN A 216 -11.08 15.89 5.39
C ASN A 216 -10.78 15.07 4.14
N ASP A 217 -11.14 15.54 2.94
CA ASP A 217 -10.78 14.93 1.65
C ASP A 217 -9.25 14.81 1.48
N GLU A 218 -8.51 15.88 1.73
CA GLU A 218 -7.03 15.85 1.67
C GLU A 218 -6.45 14.84 2.67
N THR A 219 -6.98 14.84 3.90
CA THR A 219 -6.54 13.91 4.96
C THR A 219 -6.79 12.45 4.54
N ILE A 220 -7.96 12.13 3.98
CA ILE A 220 -8.26 10.78 3.48
C ILE A 220 -7.32 10.38 2.34
N LYS A 221 -6.99 11.29 1.42
CA LYS A 221 -6.02 11.02 0.34
C LYS A 221 -4.62 10.72 0.89
N GLN A 222 -4.18 11.44 1.91
CA GLN A 222 -2.90 11.15 2.58
C GLN A 222 -2.92 9.77 3.24
N MET A 223 -4.01 9.41 3.92
CA MET A 223 -4.18 8.08 4.54
C MET A 223 -4.21 6.95 3.49
N GLN A 224 -4.86 7.16 2.35
CA GLN A 224 -4.83 6.22 1.21
C GLN A 224 -3.41 6.04 0.67
N GLY A 225 -2.64 7.12 0.55
CA GLY A 225 -1.23 7.07 0.16
C GLY A 225 -0.39 6.23 1.13
N PHE A 226 -0.58 6.43 2.44
CA PHE A 226 0.05 5.59 3.47
C PHE A 226 -0.30 4.11 3.31
N MET A 227 -1.58 3.78 3.06
CA MET A 227 -2.01 2.40 2.83
C MET A 227 -1.35 1.76 1.60
N MET A 228 -1.18 2.53 0.51
CA MET A 228 -0.48 2.06 -0.68
C MET A 228 1.01 1.80 -0.41
N ASP A 229 1.67 2.68 0.34
CA ASP A 229 3.08 2.49 0.71
C ASP A 229 3.27 1.29 1.63
N LEU A 230 2.32 1.05 2.53
CA LEU A 230 2.31 -0.13 3.39
C LEU A 230 2.15 -1.42 2.58
N ASP A 231 1.26 -1.45 1.59
CA ASP A 231 1.06 -2.60 0.70
C ASP A 231 2.33 -2.92 -0.11
N ARG A 232 3.03 -1.89 -0.62
CA ARG A 232 4.32 -2.04 -1.34
C ARG A 232 5.41 -2.68 -0.51
N LYS A 233 5.36 -2.59 0.83
CA LYS A 233 6.34 -3.28 1.69
C LYS A 233 6.25 -4.80 1.54
N ASN A 234 5.08 -5.33 1.14
CA ASN A 234 4.84 -6.74 0.86
C ASN A 234 5.26 -7.65 2.04
N PHE A 235 4.81 -7.28 3.25
CA PHE A 235 5.06 -8.09 4.44
C PHE A 235 4.45 -9.49 4.30
N ASP A 236 3.30 -9.61 3.62
CA ASP A 236 2.61 -10.88 3.40
C ASP A 236 3.54 -11.96 2.85
N ARG A 237 4.20 -11.67 1.72
CA ARG A 237 5.16 -12.60 1.12
C ARG A 237 6.46 -12.70 1.91
N LYS A 238 7.01 -11.58 2.38
CA LYS A 238 8.36 -11.56 2.99
C LYS A 238 8.40 -12.18 4.39
N LEU A 239 7.30 -12.11 5.13
CA LEU A 239 7.16 -12.66 6.48
C LEU A 239 6.24 -13.88 6.54
N ASN A 240 5.66 -14.28 5.41
CA ASN A 240 4.75 -15.41 5.29
C ASN A 240 3.54 -15.29 6.23
N LEU A 241 2.86 -14.13 6.15
CA LEU A 241 1.78 -13.78 7.07
C LEU A 241 0.55 -14.70 6.97
N GLU A 242 0.42 -15.47 5.89
CA GLU A 242 -0.59 -16.55 5.79
C GLU A 242 -0.48 -17.57 6.93
N PHE A 243 0.73 -17.86 7.41
CA PHE A 243 0.95 -18.83 8.48
C PHE A 243 1.20 -18.17 9.83
N ASN A 244 1.68 -16.93 9.85
CA ASN A 244 2.01 -16.23 11.09
C ASN A 244 1.86 -14.71 10.93
N ASP A 245 0.71 -14.18 11.37
CA ASP A 245 0.42 -12.73 11.43
C ASP A 245 0.06 -12.32 12.87
N PRO A 246 1.06 -12.20 13.78
CA PRO A 246 0.82 -12.02 15.22
C PRO A 246 -0.03 -10.81 15.61
N VAL A 247 -0.03 -9.73 14.82
CA VAL A 247 -0.82 -8.51 15.08
C VAL A 247 -2.04 -8.38 14.17
N GLU A 248 -2.30 -9.40 13.35
CA GLU A 248 -3.38 -9.44 12.36
C GLU A 248 -3.32 -8.25 11.38
N LEU A 249 -2.11 -7.87 10.95
CA LEU A 249 -1.87 -6.71 10.11
C LEU A 249 -2.69 -6.79 8.82
N LYS A 250 -2.79 -7.97 8.19
CA LYS A 250 -3.55 -8.15 6.94
C LYS A 250 -5.02 -7.83 7.11
N ARG A 251 -5.62 -8.34 8.19
CA ARG A 251 -7.03 -8.08 8.51
C ARG A 251 -7.25 -6.60 8.78
N ARG A 252 -6.40 -6.00 9.62
CA ARG A 252 -6.48 -4.59 9.98
C ARG A 252 -6.33 -3.67 8.76
N MET A 253 -5.40 -3.98 7.86
CA MET A 253 -5.22 -3.23 6.62
C MET A 253 -6.47 -3.30 5.75
N ARG A 254 -7.03 -4.49 5.52
CA ARG A 254 -8.25 -4.68 4.73
C ARG A 254 -9.44 -3.90 5.29
N GLU A 255 -9.68 -4.01 6.59
CA GLU A 255 -10.76 -3.30 7.27
C GLU A 255 -10.58 -1.78 7.19
N THR A 256 -9.34 -1.30 7.35
CA THR A 256 -9.03 0.12 7.27
C THR A 256 -9.22 0.66 5.86
N SER A 257 -8.77 -0.08 4.84
CA SER A 257 -9.01 0.29 3.43
C SER A 257 -10.51 0.39 3.12
N ASN A 258 -11.32 -0.56 3.59
CA ASN A 258 -12.77 -0.50 3.39
C ASN A 258 -13.40 0.73 4.06
N ARG A 259 -12.99 1.05 5.29
CA ARG A 259 -13.48 2.23 6.01
C ARG A 259 -13.02 3.54 5.38
N LEU A 260 -11.79 3.58 4.86
CA LEU A 260 -11.26 4.72 4.11
C LEU A 260 -12.09 4.95 2.85
N GLN A 261 -12.40 3.90 2.10
CA GLN A 261 -13.23 4.01 0.90
C GLN A 261 -14.62 4.56 1.24
N GLN A 262 -15.29 3.98 2.25
CA GLN A 262 -16.61 4.44 2.68
C GLN A 262 -16.63 5.93 3.08
N LYS A 263 -15.59 6.39 3.81
CA LYS A 263 -15.47 7.81 4.18
C LYS A 263 -15.17 8.69 2.97
N SER A 264 -14.32 8.23 2.07
CA SER A 264 -14.03 8.93 0.81
C SER A 264 -15.29 9.13 -0.02
N ASP A 265 -16.13 8.10 -0.14
CA ASP A 265 -17.39 8.16 -0.91
C ASP A 265 -18.36 9.16 -0.27
N ARG A 266 -18.51 9.13 1.06
CA ARG A 266 -19.35 10.09 1.82
C ARG A 266 -18.86 11.53 1.72
N ILE A 267 -17.55 11.75 1.75
CA ILE A 267 -16.96 13.08 1.55
C ILE A 267 -17.24 13.57 0.13
N ALA A 268 -17.08 12.71 -0.87
CA ALA A 268 -17.37 13.06 -2.26
C ALA A 268 -18.85 13.43 -2.45
N GLU A 269 -19.76 12.69 -1.82
CA GLU A 269 -21.19 13.01 -1.78
C GLU A 269 -21.44 14.37 -1.12
N THR A 270 -20.83 14.63 0.04
CA THR A 270 -20.95 15.91 0.74
C THR A 270 -20.43 17.07 -0.11
N ILE A 271 -19.31 16.90 -0.80
CA ILE A 271 -18.77 17.92 -1.72
C ILE A 271 -19.73 18.18 -2.88
N ALA A 272 -20.32 17.13 -3.47
CA ALA A 272 -21.27 17.27 -4.58
C ALA A 272 -22.51 18.10 -4.18
N HIS A 273 -22.99 17.92 -2.94
CA HIS A 273 -24.16 18.61 -2.39
C HIS A 273 -23.81 19.82 -1.51
N LEU A 274 -22.54 20.23 -1.48
CA LEU A 274 -22.07 21.25 -0.53
C LEU A 274 -22.77 22.60 -0.71
N HIS A 275 -23.09 22.95 -1.96
CA HIS A 275 -23.85 24.16 -2.27
C HIS A 275 -25.27 24.13 -1.68
N GLU A 276 -25.97 22.99 -1.78
CA GLU A 276 -27.29 22.80 -1.17
C GLU A 276 -27.22 22.87 0.36
N ILE A 277 -26.17 22.30 0.98
CA ILE A 277 -25.96 22.37 2.43
C ILE A 277 -25.81 23.83 2.89
N TRP A 278 -24.99 24.63 2.19
CA TRP A 278 -24.85 26.06 2.50
C TRP A 278 -26.15 26.82 2.32
N PHE A 279 -26.87 26.55 1.23
CA PHE A 279 -28.17 27.16 0.97
C PHE A 279 -29.18 26.88 2.08
N GLU A 280 -29.33 25.62 2.52
CA GLU A 280 -30.25 25.25 3.60
C GLU A 280 -29.89 25.90 4.94
N ARG A 281 -28.59 26.00 5.26
CA ARG A 281 -28.12 26.77 6.43
C ARG A 281 -28.52 28.25 6.33
N GLY A 282 -28.38 28.84 5.14
CA GLY A 282 -28.80 30.22 4.86
C GLY A 282 -30.31 30.43 5.04
N LEU A 283 -31.13 29.51 4.53
CA LEU A 283 -32.58 29.54 4.74
C LEU A 283 -32.94 29.49 6.23
N SER A 284 -32.31 28.59 6.98
CA SER A 284 -32.52 28.47 8.42
C SER A 284 -32.17 29.76 9.17
N LEU A 285 -31.00 30.36 8.87
CA LEU A 285 -30.57 31.62 9.48
C LEU A 285 -31.50 32.79 9.13
N ARG A 286 -32.01 32.85 7.90
CA ARG A 286 -33.00 33.87 7.51
C ARG A 286 -34.30 33.72 8.29
N ARG A 287 -34.81 32.49 8.45
CA ARG A 287 -36.02 32.21 9.27
C ARG A 287 -35.84 32.63 10.73
N LEU A 288 -34.61 32.57 11.25
CA LEU A 288 -34.24 33.06 12.58
C LEU A 288 -34.02 34.58 12.66
N GLY A 289 -34.19 35.31 11.55
CA GLY A 289 -34.00 36.76 11.47
C GLY A 289 -32.54 37.21 11.32
N ASN A 290 -31.58 36.29 11.24
CA ASN A 290 -30.17 36.62 11.07
C ASN A 290 -29.81 36.79 9.58
N ARG A 291 -30.21 37.92 9.01
CA ARG A 291 -30.02 38.25 7.58
C ARG A 291 -28.55 38.28 7.16
N SER A 292 -27.66 38.83 7.99
CA SER A 292 -26.23 38.92 7.69
C SER A 292 -25.60 37.53 7.57
N ALA A 293 -25.87 36.63 8.52
CA ALA A 293 -25.35 35.26 8.45
C ALA A 293 -26.02 34.45 7.32
N ALA A 294 -27.29 34.69 7.02
CA ALA A 294 -27.96 34.07 5.88
C ALA A 294 -27.29 34.45 4.56
N ARG A 295 -26.99 35.74 4.37
CA ARG A 295 -26.27 36.27 3.20
C ARG A 295 -24.91 35.60 3.04
N GLU A 296 -24.15 35.45 4.13
CA GLU A 296 -22.87 34.74 4.11
C GLU A 296 -23.02 33.31 3.61
N MET A 297 -24.01 32.56 4.12
CA MET A 297 -24.23 31.18 3.69
C MET A 297 -24.66 31.06 2.22
N PHE A 298 -25.50 31.98 1.73
CA PHE A 298 -25.85 31.99 0.30
C PHE A 298 -24.65 32.31 -0.60
N ASN A 299 -23.76 33.21 -0.17
CA ASN A 299 -22.50 33.44 -0.90
C ASN A 299 -21.61 32.20 -0.90
N ARG A 300 -21.47 31.50 0.23
CA ARG A 300 -20.73 30.22 0.29
C ARG A 300 -21.34 29.14 -0.62
N SER A 301 -22.65 29.11 -0.76
CA SER A 301 -23.31 28.24 -1.76
C SER A 301 -22.87 28.57 -3.18
N LEU A 302 -22.75 29.86 -3.51
CA LEU A 302 -22.34 30.32 -4.85
C LEU A 302 -20.84 30.18 -5.09
N ASP A 303 -20.01 30.23 -4.05
CA ASP A 303 -18.57 29.93 -4.15
C ASP A 303 -18.33 28.48 -4.60
N VAL A 304 -19.20 27.56 -4.17
CA VAL A 304 -19.16 26.14 -4.55
C VAL A 304 -19.82 25.92 -5.91
N ASN A 305 -21.01 26.50 -6.11
CA ASN A 305 -21.76 26.39 -7.36
C ASN A 305 -22.29 27.77 -7.78
N ASN A 306 -21.55 28.47 -8.63
CA ASN A 306 -21.87 29.83 -9.07
C ASN A 306 -23.10 29.92 -9.98
N GLN A 307 -23.69 28.79 -10.38
CA GLN A 307 -24.91 28.71 -11.18
C GLN A 307 -26.12 28.27 -10.36
N PHE A 308 -25.99 28.21 -9.03
CA PHE A 308 -27.09 27.79 -8.16
C PHE A 308 -28.14 28.90 -8.02
N ALA A 309 -29.08 28.92 -8.96
CA ALA A 309 -30.15 29.92 -9.06
C ALA A 309 -30.93 30.16 -7.74
N PRO A 310 -31.26 29.13 -6.92
CA PRO A 310 -31.94 29.35 -5.65
C PRO A 310 -31.20 30.31 -4.72
N ALA A 311 -29.86 30.20 -4.60
CA ALA A 311 -29.08 31.09 -3.75
C ALA A 311 -29.05 32.54 -4.29
N VAL A 312 -28.96 32.72 -5.62
CA VAL A 312 -29.03 34.05 -6.25
C VAL A 312 -30.39 34.71 -5.98
N TYR A 313 -31.48 33.95 -6.08
CA TYR A 313 -32.82 34.42 -5.75
C TYR A 313 -32.91 34.90 -4.30
N GLN A 314 -32.41 34.10 -3.34
CA GLN A 314 -32.47 34.48 -1.92
C GLN A 314 -31.62 35.72 -1.60
N LEU A 315 -30.47 35.90 -2.28
CA LEU A 315 -29.69 37.12 -2.16
C LEU A 315 -30.45 38.33 -2.71
N ALA A 316 -31.08 38.22 -3.89
CA ALA A 316 -31.89 39.29 -4.46
C ALA A 316 -33.05 39.68 -3.54
N LEU A 317 -33.73 38.69 -2.96
CA LEU A 317 -34.79 38.92 -1.98
C LEU A 317 -34.28 39.69 -0.76
N LEU A 318 -33.12 39.28 -0.20
CA LEU A 318 -32.51 39.98 0.93
C LEU A 318 -32.16 41.43 0.59
N GLU A 319 -31.60 41.70 -0.61
CA GLU A 319 -31.30 43.08 -1.02
C GLU A 319 -32.57 43.93 -1.13
N LEU A 320 -33.66 43.38 -1.69
CA LEU A 320 -34.93 44.10 -1.77
C LEU A 320 -35.52 44.37 -0.38
N GLU A 321 -35.51 43.38 0.52
CA GLU A 321 -35.97 43.52 1.90
C GLU A 321 -35.18 44.57 2.71
N GLU A 322 -33.95 44.86 2.32
CA GLU A 322 -33.08 45.89 2.92
C GLU A 322 -33.16 47.24 2.20
N GLY A 323 -33.93 47.33 1.10
CA GLY A 323 -34.12 48.54 0.31
C GLY A 323 -33.03 48.78 -0.75
N TYR A 324 -32.11 47.83 -0.94
CA TYR A 324 -31.04 47.87 -1.94
C TYR A 324 -31.56 47.44 -3.33
N THR A 325 -32.51 48.20 -3.87
CA THR A 325 -33.24 47.89 -5.12
C THR A 325 -32.32 47.69 -6.33
N ASN A 326 -31.26 48.48 -6.45
CA ASN A 326 -30.30 48.36 -7.55
C ASN A 326 -29.49 47.06 -7.48
N GLU A 327 -29.09 46.61 -6.30
CA GLU A 327 -28.36 45.35 -6.14
C GLU A 327 -29.28 44.15 -6.38
N SER A 328 -30.54 44.22 -5.90
CA SER A 328 -31.57 43.24 -6.23
C SER A 328 -31.79 43.14 -7.75
N ALA A 329 -31.88 44.27 -8.46
CA ALA A 329 -32.06 44.30 -9.92
C ALA A 329 -30.90 43.61 -10.65
N LYS A 330 -29.66 43.87 -10.22
CA LYS A 330 -28.46 43.24 -10.79
C LYS A 330 -28.47 41.72 -10.58
N LEU A 331 -28.78 41.27 -9.36
CA LEU A 331 -28.83 39.84 -9.03
C LEU A 331 -29.92 39.13 -9.85
N LEU A 332 -31.12 39.69 -9.95
CA LEU A 332 -32.19 39.14 -10.79
C LEU A 332 -31.81 39.09 -12.27
N THR A 333 -31.22 40.17 -12.79
CA THR A 333 -30.74 40.20 -14.19
C THR A 333 -29.68 39.11 -14.43
N GLY A 334 -28.78 38.89 -13.46
CA GLY A 334 -27.79 37.81 -13.49
C GLY A 334 -28.45 36.42 -13.44
N LEU A 335 -29.44 36.24 -12.58
CA LEU A 335 -30.18 34.99 -12.40
C LEU A 335 -30.83 34.54 -13.72
N PHE A 336 -31.54 35.43 -14.43
CA PHE A 336 -32.18 35.10 -15.71
C PHE A 336 -31.20 34.87 -16.86
N ARG A 337 -29.90 35.12 -16.66
CA ARG A 337 -28.83 34.77 -17.61
C ARG A 337 -28.21 33.39 -17.32
N LEU A 338 -28.58 32.73 -16.23
CA LEU A 338 -28.06 31.40 -15.91
C LEU A 338 -28.51 30.37 -16.96
N PRO A 339 -27.66 29.38 -17.29
CA PRO A 339 -28.01 28.34 -18.25
C PRO A 339 -29.19 27.48 -17.82
N TYR A 340 -29.36 27.31 -16.51
CA TYR A 340 -30.41 26.50 -15.90
C TYR A 340 -31.01 27.23 -14.70
N ILE A 341 -32.34 27.26 -14.66
CA ILE A 341 -33.15 27.76 -13.55
C ILE A 341 -34.31 26.78 -13.40
N ASP A 342 -34.50 26.21 -12.22
CA ASP A 342 -35.65 25.34 -11.96
C ASP A 342 -36.97 26.16 -12.00
N SER A 343 -38.09 25.47 -12.19
CA SER A 343 -39.37 26.14 -12.42
C SER A 343 -39.86 26.93 -11.20
N GLU A 344 -39.55 26.46 -9.99
CA GLU A 344 -39.96 27.12 -8.75
C GLU A 344 -39.17 28.42 -8.56
N THR A 345 -37.84 28.35 -8.60
CA THR A 345 -36.96 29.53 -8.52
C THR A 345 -37.28 30.53 -9.62
N LYS A 346 -37.58 30.06 -10.85
CA LYS A 346 -37.96 30.93 -11.96
C LYS A 346 -39.24 31.72 -11.64
N ASN A 347 -40.29 31.05 -11.18
CA ASN A 347 -41.56 31.71 -10.86
C ASN A 347 -41.40 32.70 -9.71
N MET A 348 -40.72 32.30 -8.63
CA MET A 348 -40.43 33.18 -7.50
C MET A 348 -39.61 34.40 -7.91
N SER A 349 -38.65 34.24 -8.82
CA SER A 349 -37.82 35.34 -9.33
C SER A 349 -38.61 36.31 -10.22
N ILE A 350 -39.59 35.81 -10.99
CA ILE A 350 -40.50 36.66 -11.77
C ILE A 350 -41.38 37.49 -10.83
N GLU A 351 -41.95 36.86 -9.80
CA GLU A 351 -42.76 37.56 -8.78
C GLU A 351 -41.94 38.66 -8.08
N LEU A 352 -40.70 38.33 -7.67
CA LEU A 352 -39.80 39.29 -7.06
C LEU A 352 -39.41 40.45 -8.00
N ALA A 353 -39.26 40.19 -9.30
CA ALA A 353 -39.00 41.23 -10.28
C ALA A 353 -40.18 42.22 -10.39
N TYR A 354 -41.42 41.73 -10.36
CA TYR A 354 -42.62 42.59 -10.31
C TYR A 354 -42.70 43.41 -9.02
N GLU A 355 -42.38 42.81 -7.88
CA GLU A 355 -42.34 43.50 -6.59
C GLU A 355 -41.30 44.63 -6.59
N LEU A 356 -40.08 44.35 -7.05
CA LEU A 356 -38.99 45.32 -7.22
C LEU A 356 -39.42 46.50 -8.10
N MET A 357 -40.01 46.24 -9.28
CA MET A 357 -40.50 47.30 -10.15
C MET A 357 -41.58 48.14 -9.46
N SER A 358 -42.52 47.51 -8.77
CA SER A 358 -43.55 48.24 -8.03
C SER A 358 -42.95 49.10 -6.91
N PHE A 359 -41.87 48.67 -6.27
CA PHE A 359 -41.17 49.47 -5.26
C PHE A 359 -40.50 50.69 -5.90
N GLN A 360 -39.76 50.50 -7.00
CA GLN A 360 -39.08 51.58 -7.71
C GLN A 360 -40.04 52.61 -8.30
N ILE A 361 -41.19 52.18 -8.85
CA ILE A 361 -42.22 53.10 -9.35
C ILE A 361 -42.79 53.95 -8.21
N LYS A 362 -43.08 53.37 -7.05
CA LYS A 362 -43.57 54.12 -5.88
C LYS A 362 -42.54 55.13 -5.38
N GLU A 363 -41.25 54.77 -5.41
CA GLU A 363 -40.16 55.68 -5.07
C GLU A 363 -40.08 56.86 -6.05
N ALA A 364 -40.19 56.58 -7.35
CA ALA A 364 -40.24 57.61 -8.39
C ALA A 364 -41.46 58.54 -8.22
N ASP A 365 -42.66 57.98 -7.95
CA ASP A 365 -43.88 58.76 -7.69
C ASP A 365 -43.70 59.68 -6.47
N ALA A 366 -43.06 59.19 -5.40
CA ALA A 366 -42.77 60.00 -4.22
C ALA A 366 -41.79 61.16 -4.52
N LEU A 367 -40.81 60.94 -5.40
CA LEU A 367 -39.88 61.99 -5.85
C LEU A 367 -40.59 63.03 -6.74
N ILE A 368 -41.53 62.61 -7.59
CA ILE A 368 -42.37 63.50 -8.40
C ILE A 368 -43.19 64.42 -7.49
N LEU A 369 -43.81 63.88 -6.44
CA LEU A 369 -44.55 64.67 -5.44
C LEU A 369 -43.65 65.66 -4.67
N GLN A 370 -42.36 65.38 -4.59
CA GLN A 370 -41.34 66.26 -4.00
C GLN A 370 -40.71 67.22 -5.02
N TYR A 371 -41.22 67.28 -6.26
CA TYR A 371 -40.66 68.08 -7.37
C TYR A 371 -39.21 67.70 -7.76
N LYS A 372 -38.75 66.49 -7.39
CA LYS A 372 -37.42 65.95 -7.74
C LYS A 372 -37.47 65.14 -9.03
N TYR A 373 -37.82 65.80 -10.14
CA TYR A 373 -38.10 65.13 -11.41
C TYR A 373 -36.88 64.40 -12.01
N GLN A 374 -35.68 64.93 -11.86
CA GLN A 374 -34.47 64.30 -12.42
C GLN A 374 -34.17 62.95 -11.74
N ASP A 375 -34.31 62.90 -10.42
CA ASP A 375 -34.12 61.67 -9.64
C ASP A 375 -35.19 60.63 -9.99
N ALA A 376 -36.46 61.07 -10.14
CA ALA A 376 -37.55 60.20 -10.56
C ALA A 376 -37.33 59.61 -11.96
N ILE A 377 -36.93 60.43 -12.94
CA ILE A 377 -36.62 59.99 -14.31
C ILE A 377 -35.47 58.99 -14.32
N ALA A 378 -34.44 59.19 -13.49
CA ALA A 378 -33.32 58.26 -13.37
C ALA A 378 -33.79 56.87 -12.88
N ILE A 379 -34.65 56.83 -11.87
CA ILE A 379 -35.23 55.58 -11.36
C ILE A 379 -36.09 54.89 -12.44
N LEU A 380 -36.98 55.64 -13.11
CA LEU A 380 -37.84 55.09 -14.16
C LEU A 380 -37.06 54.54 -15.35
N ASN A 381 -36.02 55.25 -15.79
CA ASN A 381 -35.12 54.77 -16.85
C ASN A 381 -34.38 53.49 -16.44
N SER A 382 -33.87 53.43 -15.20
CA SER A 382 -33.22 52.22 -14.71
C SER A 382 -34.19 51.05 -14.59
N THR A 383 -35.43 51.31 -14.16
CA THR A 383 -36.50 50.31 -14.04
C THR A 383 -36.88 49.76 -15.42
N SER A 384 -37.01 50.65 -16.41
CA SER A 384 -37.25 50.32 -17.82
C SER A 384 -36.11 49.46 -18.38
N SER A 385 -34.85 49.83 -18.13
CA SER A 385 -33.71 49.03 -18.56
C SER A 385 -33.69 47.64 -17.92
N PHE A 386 -34.07 47.53 -16.66
CA PHE A 386 -34.14 46.25 -15.94
C PHE A 386 -35.20 45.32 -16.55
N CYS A 387 -36.46 45.75 -16.65
CA CYS A 387 -37.54 44.91 -17.16
C CYS A 387 -37.32 44.48 -18.62
N ASN A 388 -36.77 45.37 -19.45
CA ASN A 388 -36.42 45.04 -20.85
C ASN A 388 -35.25 44.05 -20.97
N SER A 389 -34.46 43.87 -19.91
CA SER A 389 -33.32 42.94 -19.92
C SER A 389 -33.70 41.49 -19.58
N ILE A 390 -34.92 41.25 -19.09
CA ILE A 390 -35.42 39.93 -18.70
C ILE A 390 -36.61 39.58 -19.59
N ARG A 391 -36.46 38.57 -20.45
CA ARG A 391 -37.48 38.21 -21.44
C ARG A 391 -38.81 37.81 -20.82
N GLU A 392 -38.77 37.17 -19.66
CA GLU A 392 -39.93 36.67 -18.93
C GLU A 392 -40.71 37.74 -18.16
N VAL A 393 -40.16 38.95 -18.04
CA VAL A 393 -40.76 40.05 -17.28
C VAL A 393 -41.34 41.09 -18.25
N ILE A 394 -42.59 41.48 -18.02
CA ILE A 394 -43.27 42.51 -18.81
C ILE A 394 -43.12 43.85 -18.08
N CYS A 395 -42.61 44.87 -18.77
CA CYS A 395 -42.50 46.23 -18.23
C CYS A 395 -43.88 46.84 -17.92
N ASP A 396 -44.00 47.52 -16.80
CA ASP A 396 -45.23 48.21 -16.40
C ASP A 396 -45.43 49.50 -17.20
N ASP A 397 -46.62 49.69 -17.78
CA ASP A 397 -47.00 50.87 -18.55
C ASP A 397 -46.78 52.20 -17.80
N ARG A 398 -46.89 52.19 -16.46
CA ARG A 398 -46.69 53.39 -15.62
C ARG A 398 -45.28 53.96 -15.77
N ILE A 399 -44.30 53.12 -16.09
CA ILE A 399 -42.92 53.56 -16.32
C ILE A 399 -42.84 54.57 -17.47
N TYR A 400 -43.66 54.37 -18.51
CA TYR A 400 -43.68 55.19 -19.72
C TYR A 400 -44.66 56.37 -19.66
N ARG A 401 -45.60 56.38 -18.70
CA ARG A 401 -46.58 57.46 -18.54
C ARG A 401 -46.04 58.63 -17.69
N SER A 402 -44.99 58.37 -16.91
CA SER A 402 -44.36 59.34 -16.00
C SER A 402 -43.05 59.96 -16.55
N LEU A 403 -42.62 59.52 -17.73
CA LEU A 403 -41.56 60.11 -18.56
C LEU A 403 -42.19 61.06 -19.58
#